data_AF-A0A962IED7-F1
#
_entry.id   AF-A0A962IED7-F1
#
_cell.length_a   1.000
_cell.length_b   1.000
_cell.length_c   1.000
_cell.angle_alpha   90.00
_cell.angle_beta   90.00
_cell.angle_gamma   90.00
#
_symmetry.space_group_name_H-M   'P 1'
#
loop_
_entity.id
_entity.type
_entity.pdbx_description
1 polymer ?
#
loop_
_entity_poly.entity_id
_entity_poly.type
_entity_poly.pdbx_seq_one_letter_code
_entity_poly.pdbx_strand_id
1 'polypeptide(L)'
;MKLFSSLYDKVIGWAKHPHAERYLGSLSFAESSFFPIPPDIMLIPMVMARPERWLWLATLTTATSVIGGIAGYLIGAFAFDILHPLLLEWGYGDKFEQVKDWFDQWGIWAVLVAGFSPIPYKIFTITAGLLSMALIPFT
;
A
#
# COMPACT_ATOMS: atom_id res chain seq x y z
N MET A 1 17.48 18.39 -3.48
CA MET A 1 16.45 17.55 -2.83
C MET A 1 15.22 18.40 -2.42
N LYS A 2 14.56 19.11 -3.35
CA LYS A 2 13.43 20.03 -3.05
C LYS A 2 12.05 19.48 -3.44
N LEU A 3 11.98 18.32 -4.11
CA LEU A 3 10.72 17.85 -4.71
C LEU A 3 9.68 17.46 -3.65
N PHE A 4 10.12 16.94 -2.49
CA PHE A 4 9.25 16.43 -1.43
C PHE A 4 9.16 17.32 -0.19
N SER A 5 9.97 18.38 -0.09
CA SER A 5 10.00 19.24 1.11
C SER A 5 8.69 19.98 1.33
N SER A 6 8.05 20.48 0.26
CA SER A 6 6.76 21.18 0.39
C SER A 6 5.61 20.25 0.83
N LEU A 7 5.64 18.98 0.41
CA LEU A 7 4.67 17.97 0.86
C LEU A 7 4.94 17.59 2.32
N TYR A 8 6.21 17.41 2.68
CA TYR A 8 6.65 17.14 4.04
C TYR A 8 6.21 18.24 5.02
N ASP A 9 6.44 19.51 4.69
CA ASP A 9 6.04 20.65 5.52
C ASP A 9 4.52 20.73 5.70
N LYS A 10 3.75 20.41 4.65
CA LYS A 10 2.28 20.30 4.73
C LYS A 10 1.83 19.18 5.67
N VAL A 11 2.45 18.01 5.56
CA VAL A 11 2.14 16.84 6.40
C VAL A 11 2.45 17.11 7.87
N ILE A 12 3.56 17.80 8.16
CA ILE A 12 3.86 18.31 9.51
C ILE A 12 2.81 19.31 9.99
N GLY A 13 2.33 20.19 9.10
CA GLY A 13 1.22 21.11 9.40
C GLY A 13 -0.06 20.36 9.77
N TRP A 14 -0.38 19.28 9.06
CA TRP A 14 -1.56 18.44 9.34
C TRP A 14 -1.48 17.73 10.69
N ALA A 15 -0.28 17.33 11.12
CA ALA A 15 -0.08 16.71 12.44
C ALA A 15 -0.46 17.64 13.61
N LYS A 16 -0.41 18.96 13.41
CA LYS A 16 -0.80 19.97 14.42
C LYS A 16 -2.26 20.40 14.33
N HIS A 17 -2.99 19.97 13.30
CA HIS A 17 -4.36 20.42 13.06
C HIS A 17 -5.35 19.77 14.04
N PRO A 18 -6.49 20.42 14.39
CA PRO A 18 -7.53 19.80 15.22
C PRO A 18 -8.09 18.48 14.66
N HIS A 19 -7.93 18.26 13.36
CA HIS A 19 -8.36 17.04 12.64
C HIS A 19 -7.19 16.11 12.30
N ALA A 20 -6.06 16.20 13.00
CA ALA A 20 -4.84 15.44 12.73
C ALA A 20 -5.08 13.92 12.66
N GLU A 21 -5.96 13.36 13.49
CA GLU A 21 -6.32 11.94 13.46
C GLU A 21 -6.96 11.53 12.12
N ARG A 22 -7.82 12.37 11.54
CA ARG A 22 -8.42 12.09 10.23
C ARG A 22 -7.37 12.16 9.12
N TYR A 23 -6.48 13.14 9.17
CA TYR A 23 -5.40 13.27 8.20
C TYR A 23 -4.42 12.09 8.29
N LEU A 24 -4.10 11.63 9.49
CA LEU A 24 -3.30 10.41 9.71
C LEU A 24 -3.95 9.19 9.07
N GLY A 25 -5.26 9.00 9.29
CA GLY A 25 -6.01 7.90 8.68
C GLY A 25 -6.07 7.97 7.16
N SER A 26 -6.35 9.16 6.60
CA SER A 26 -6.35 9.35 5.15
C SER A 26 -4.96 9.17 4.53
N LEU A 27 -3.90 9.62 5.21
CA LEU A 27 -2.52 9.45 4.76
C LEU A 27 -2.11 7.98 4.80
N SER A 28 -2.46 7.25 5.88
CA SER A 28 -2.21 5.80 6.00
C SER A 28 -2.94 5.01 4.91
N PHE A 29 -4.22 5.30 4.69
CA PHE A 29 -5.01 4.70 3.60
C PHE A 29 -4.39 4.99 2.22
N ALA A 30 -4.05 6.25 1.96
CA ALA A 30 -3.46 6.65 0.68
C ALA A 30 -2.09 6.03 0.47
N GLU A 31 -1.28 5.93 1.53
CA GLU A 31 0.04 5.33 1.50
C GLU A 31 -0.03 3.85 1.12
N SER A 32 -0.93 3.10 1.76
CA SER A 32 -1.13 1.69 1.49
C SER A 32 -1.78 1.42 0.13
N SER A 33 -2.50 2.40 -0.44
CA SER A 33 -3.17 2.24 -1.73
C SER A 33 -2.32 2.65 -2.94
N PHE A 34 -1.70 3.84 -2.93
CA PHE A 34 -1.04 4.39 -4.14
C PHE A 34 0.04 5.46 -3.90
N PHE A 35 0.15 6.03 -2.70
CA PHE A 35 0.95 7.24 -2.45
C PHE A 35 2.25 6.92 -1.68
N PRO A 36 3.42 7.52 -1.99
CA PRO A 36 4.69 7.14 -1.38
C PRO A 36 5.02 7.86 -0.06
N ILE A 37 4.12 8.68 0.50
CA ILE A 37 4.41 9.41 1.75
C ILE A 37 4.10 8.53 2.97
N PRO A 38 5.10 8.18 3.80
CA PRO A 38 4.89 7.33 4.97
C PRO A 38 4.03 8.03 6.03
N PRO A 39 3.04 7.33 6.64
CA PRO A 39 2.21 7.89 7.71
C PRO A 39 3.02 8.22 8.97
N ASP A 40 4.20 7.62 9.14
CA ASP A 40 5.13 7.81 10.25
C ASP A 40 5.50 9.27 10.48
N ILE A 41 5.57 10.06 9.41
CA ILE A 41 5.87 11.50 9.47
C ILE A 41 4.83 12.25 10.32
N MET A 42 3.58 11.77 10.33
CA MET A 42 2.51 12.29 11.19
C MET A 42 2.42 11.53 12.52
N LEU A 43 2.52 10.20 12.48
CA LEU A 43 2.31 9.35 13.66
C LEU A 43 3.30 9.69 14.78
N ILE A 44 4.59 9.79 14.46
CA ILE A 44 5.67 10.06 15.43
C ILE A 44 5.42 11.35 16.22
N PRO A 45 5.28 12.54 15.59
CA PRO A 45 5.05 13.77 16.35
C PRO A 45 3.70 13.79 17.09
N MET A 46 2.66 13.11 16.57
CA MET A 46 1.36 13.03 17.25
C MET A 46 1.43 12.19 18.53
N VAL A 47 2.13 11.05 18.50
CA VAL A 47 2.38 10.21 19.67
C VAL A 47 3.29 10.93 20.67
N MET A 48 4.32 11.63 20.20
CA MET A 48 5.19 12.42 21.08
C MET A 48 4.44 13.57 21.77
N ALA A 49 3.47 14.19 21.10
CA ALA A 49 2.67 15.27 21.67
C ALA A 49 1.62 14.77 22.69
N ARG A 50 1.09 13.55 22.50
CA ARG A 50 0.07 12.92 23.36
C ARG A 50 0.37 11.44 23.55
N PRO A 51 1.40 11.09 24.35
CA PRO A 51 1.85 9.71 24.51
C PRO A 51 0.76 8.81 25.07
N GLU A 52 -0.17 9.33 25.88
CA GLU A 52 -1.31 8.59 26.41
C GLU A 52 -2.26 8.04 25.34
N ARG A 53 -2.23 8.59 24.11
CA ARG A 53 -3.07 8.15 22.99
C ARG A 53 -2.37 7.24 21.99
N TRP A 54 -1.16 6.76 22.30
CA TRP A 54 -0.36 5.96 21.37
C TRP A 54 -1.10 4.73 20.83
N LEU A 55 -1.85 4.03 21.68
CA LEU A 55 -2.64 2.86 21.29
C LEU A 55 -3.71 3.22 20.26
N TRP A 56 -4.42 4.32 20.47
CA TRP A 56 -5.48 4.78 19.56
C TRP A 56 -4.91 5.20 18.20
N LEU A 57 -3.81 5.94 18.21
CA LEU A 57 -3.17 6.38 16.96
C LEU A 57 -2.62 5.20 16.19
N ALA A 58 -1.98 4.24 16.87
CA ALA A 58 -1.48 3.02 16.25
C ALA A 58 -2.62 2.17 15.66
N THR A 59 -3.70 1.92 16.41
CA THR A 59 -4.83 1.14 15.90
C THR A 59 -5.53 1.82 14.74
N LEU A 60 -5.69 3.15 14.78
CA LEU A 60 -6.24 3.93 13.67
C LEU A 60 -5.38 3.79 12.42
N THR A 61 -4.06 3.98 12.54
CA THR A 61 -3.13 3.84 11.41
C THR A 61 -3.16 2.43 10.84
N THR A 62 -3.13 1.39 11.67
CA THR A 62 -3.20 -0.01 11.22
C THR A 62 -4.52 -0.30 10.52
N ALA A 63 -5.66 0.06 11.12
CA ALA A 63 -6.97 -0.20 10.54
C ALA A 63 -7.13 0.50 9.18
N THR A 64 -6.71 1.76 9.08
CA THR A 64 -6.78 2.53 7.83
C THR A 64 -5.79 2.02 6.77
N SER A 65 -4.63 1.51 7.19
CA SER A 65 -3.67 0.84 6.30
C SER A 65 -4.24 -0.45 5.72
N VAL A 66 -4.85 -1.32 6.55
CA VAL A 66 -5.51 -2.55 6.09
C VAL A 66 -6.62 -2.24 5.08
N ILE A 67 -7.46 -1.24 5.38
CA ILE A 67 -8.51 -0.79 4.45
C ILE A 67 -7.90 -0.26 3.14
N GLY A 68 -6.78 0.46 3.21
CA GLY A 68 -6.03 0.92 2.04
C GLY A 68 -5.44 -0.23 1.21
N GLY A 69 -4.89 -1.25 1.86
CA GLY A 69 -4.40 -2.46 1.20
C GLY A 69 -5.51 -3.20 0.46
N ILE A 70 -6.68 -3.33 1.07
CA ILE A 70 -7.88 -3.91 0.43
C ILE A 70 -8.29 -3.06 -0.78
N ALA A 71 -8.29 -1.73 -0.65
CA ALA A 71 -8.59 -0.85 -1.78
C ALA A 71 -7.57 -0.99 -2.92
N GLY A 72 -6.27 -1.07 -2.60
CA GLY A 72 -5.21 -1.34 -3.57
C GLY A 72 -5.36 -2.69 -4.29
N TYR A 73 -5.73 -3.73 -3.55
CA TYR A 73 -6.08 -5.05 -4.11
C TYR A 73 -7.25 -4.95 -5.10
N LEU A 74 -8.34 -4.26 -4.70
CA LEU A 74 -9.50 -4.08 -5.57
C LEU A 74 -9.16 -3.28 -6.83
N ILE A 75 -8.33 -2.23 -6.70
CA ILE A 75 -7.83 -1.48 -7.86
C ILE A 75 -7.08 -2.42 -8.81
N GLY A 76 -6.21 -3.29 -8.30
CA GLY A 76 -5.52 -4.30 -9.10
C GLY A 76 -6.47 -5.26 -9.81
N ALA A 77 -7.49 -5.75 -9.11
CA ALA A 77 -8.49 -6.68 -9.66
C ALA A 77 -9.31 -6.02 -10.79
N PHE A 78 -9.80 -4.80 -10.60
CA PHE A 78 -10.53 -4.07 -11.64
C PHE A 78 -9.64 -3.61 -12.79
N ALA A 79 -8.35 -3.39 -12.54
CA ALA A 79 -7.39 -3.02 -13.58
C ALA A 79 -6.99 -4.21 -14.47
N PHE A 80 -7.25 -5.45 -14.06
CA PHE A 80 -6.88 -6.65 -14.82
C PHE A 80 -7.47 -6.67 -16.23
N ASP A 81 -8.76 -6.41 -16.35
CA ASP A 81 -9.46 -6.43 -17.64
C ASP A 81 -8.90 -5.39 -18.63
N ILE A 82 -8.32 -4.30 -18.12
CA ILE A 82 -7.73 -3.22 -18.93
C ILE A 82 -6.24 -3.49 -19.21
N LEU A 83 -5.50 -3.96 -18.21
CA LEU A 83 -4.05 -4.15 -18.28
C LEU A 83 -3.65 -5.43 -19.01
N HIS A 84 -4.44 -6.50 -18.90
CA HIS A 84 -4.15 -7.79 -19.53
C HIS A 84 -3.98 -7.69 -21.07
N PRO A 85 -4.90 -7.07 -21.84
CA PRO A 85 -4.69 -6.89 -23.28
C PRO A 85 -3.48 -6.00 -23.60
N LEU A 86 -3.22 -4.94 -22.82
CA LEU A 86 -2.03 -4.10 -23.01
C LEU A 86 -0.71 -4.88 -22.77
N LEU A 87 -0.68 -5.75 -21.76
CA LEU A 87 0.48 -6.58 -21.45
C LEU A 87 0.78 -7.57 -22.59
N LEU A 88 -0.27 -8.12 -23.21
CA LEU A 88 -0.15 -8.98 -24.39
C LEU A 88 0.41 -8.20 -25.59
N GLU A 89 -0.11 -6.99 -25.85
CA GLU A 89 0.40 -6.11 -26.92
C GLU A 89 1.86 -5.70 -26.72
N TRP A 90 2.28 -5.49 -25.47
CA TRP A 90 3.68 -5.16 -25.14
C TRP A 90 4.61 -6.39 -25.10
N GLY A 91 4.11 -7.59 -25.39
CA GLY A 91 4.91 -8.83 -25.43
C GLY A 91 5.27 -9.37 -24.05
N TYR A 92 4.57 -8.96 -23.00
CA TYR A 92 4.76 -9.44 -21.62
C TYR A 92 3.83 -10.61 -21.25
N GLY A 93 3.03 -11.12 -22.19
CA GLY A 93 2.10 -12.24 -21.98
C GLY A 93 2.74 -13.49 -21.39
N ASP A 94 3.83 -13.97 -21.98
CA ASP A 94 4.50 -15.20 -21.52
C ASP A 94 5.06 -15.06 -20.10
N LYS A 95 5.53 -13.86 -19.75
CA LYS A 95 6.01 -13.54 -18.39
C LYS A 95 4.86 -13.48 -17.40
N PHE A 96 3.69 -12.99 -17.83
CA PHE A 96 2.49 -12.95 -17.00
C PHE A 96 2.00 -14.37 -16.67
N GLU A 97 1.92 -15.26 -17.67
CA GLU A 97 1.57 -16.67 -17.45
C GLU A 97 2.61 -17.38 -16.56
N GLN A 98 3.91 -17.14 -16.75
CA GLN A 98 4.94 -17.70 -15.87
C GLN A 98 4.78 -17.24 -14.41
N VAL A 99 4.44 -15.97 -14.19
CA VAL A 99 4.18 -15.44 -12.84
C VAL A 99 2.93 -16.09 -12.25
N LYS A 100 1.88 -16.26 -13.04
CA LYS A 100 0.65 -16.96 -12.63
C LYS A 100 0.91 -18.41 -12.26
N ASP A 101 1.69 -19.14 -13.05
CA ASP A 101 2.09 -20.53 -12.75
C ASP A 101 2.89 -20.62 -11.44
N TRP A 102 3.80 -19.67 -11.19
CA TRP A 102 4.50 -19.60 -9.91
C TRP A 102 3.56 -19.32 -8.74
N PHE A 103 2.55 -18.48 -8.96
CA PHE A 103 1.55 -18.22 -7.92
C PHE A 103 0.62 -19.41 -7.67
N ASP A 104 0.21 -20.13 -8.71
CA ASP A 104 -0.59 -21.36 -8.57
C ASP A 104 0.20 -22.47 -7.85
N GLN A 105 1.50 -22.56 -8.11
CA GLN A 105 2.36 -23.60 -7.52
C GLN A 105 2.83 -23.27 -6.10
N TRP A 106 3.18 -22.00 -5.82
CA TRP A 106 3.84 -21.61 -4.57
C TRP A 106 2.94 -20.77 -3.64
N GLY A 107 1.84 -20.21 -4.15
CA GLY A 107 0.88 -19.41 -3.39
C GLY A 107 1.55 -18.30 -2.56
N ILE A 108 1.36 -18.34 -1.24
CA ILE A 108 1.95 -17.42 -0.26
C ILE A 108 3.48 -17.37 -0.34
N TRP A 109 4.14 -18.48 -0.66
CA TRP A 109 5.60 -18.55 -0.64
C TRP A 109 6.23 -17.74 -1.77
N ALA A 110 5.54 -17.62 -2.92
CA ALA A 110 5.97 -16.72 -3.99
C ALA A 110 5.96 -15.26 -3.53
N VAL A 111 4.89 -14.83 -2.83
CA VAL A 111 4.79 -13.48 -2.26
C VAL A 111 5.92 -13.24 -1.26
N LEU A 112 6.17 -14.20 -0.38
CA LEU A 112 7.15 -14.06 0.70
C LEU A 112 8.58 -13.94 0.14
N VAL A 113 8.95 -14.79 -0.82
CA VAL A 113 10.25 -14.73 -1.50
C VAL A 113 10.40 -13.44 -2.30
N ALA A 114 9.34 -13.02 -3.00
CA ALA A 114 9.37 -11.78 -3.74
C ALA A 114 9.40 -10.54 -2.83
N GLY A 115 8.88 -10.62 -1.60
CA GLY A 115 9.04 -9.59 -0.56
C GLY A 115 10.49 -9.37 -0.10
N PHE A 116 11.39 -10.34 -0.30
CA PHE A 116 12.83 -10.17 -0.10
C PHE A 116 13.54 -9.55 -1.30
N SER A 117 12.84 -9.34 -2.41
CA SER A 117 13.39 -8.60 -3.55
C SER A 117 13.37 -7.09 -3.27
N PRO A 118 14.20 -6.28 -3.93
CA PRO A 118 14.16 -4.82 -3.82
C PRO A 118 12.92 -4.19 -4.49
N ILE A 119 11.91 -4.99 -4.83
CA ILE A 119 10.67 -4.53 -5.47
C ILE A 119 9.77 -3.89 -4.41
N PRO A 120 9.23 -2.68 -4.64
CA PRO A 120 8.33 -2.02 -3.70
C PRO A 120 7.07 -2.85 -3.38
N TYR A 121 6.74 -2.98 -2.08
CA TYR A 121 5.60 -3.75 -1.57
C TYR A 121 4.25 -3.46 -2.28
N LYS A 122 4.01 -2.20 -2.68
CA LYS A 122 2.76 -1.77 -3.35
C LYS A 122 2.56 -2.42 -4.71
N ILE A 123 3.65 -2.73 -5.41
CA ILE A 123 3.60 -3.45 -6.68
C ILE A 123 3.04 -4.86 -6.41
N PHE A 124 3.46 -5.51 -5.33
CA PHE A 124 2.91 -6.81 -4.94
C PHE A 124 1.43 -6.74 -4.60
N THR A 125 0.97 -5.74 -3.85
CA THR A 125 -0.46 -5.62 -3.49
C THR A 125 -1.33 -5.42 -4.74
N ILE A 126 -0.88 -4.60 -5.70
CA ILE A 126 -1.59 -4.37 -6.97
C ILE A 126 -1.56 -5.62 -7.85
N THR A 127 -0.41 -6.30 -7.96
CA THR A 127 -0.27 -7.54 -8.75
C THR A 127 -1.04 -8.71 -8.12
N ALA A 128 -1.13 -8.79 -6.80
CA ALA A 128 -1.95 -9.80 -6.12
C ALA A 128 -3.45 -9.60 -6.41
N GLY A 129 -3.90 -8.35 -6.46
CA GLY A 129 -5.23 -7.98 -6.95
C GLY A 129 -5.44 -8.37 -8.41
N LEU A 130 -4.48 -8.02 -9.26
CA LEU A 130 -4.47 -8.35 -10.70
C LEU A 130 -4.61 -9.86 -10.94
N LEU A 131 -3.99 -10.68 -10.09
CA LEU A 131 -4.00 -12.14 -10.17
C LEU A 131 -5.15 -12.79 -9.40
N SER A 132 -6.07 -12.00 -8.83
CA SER A 132 -7.22 -12.48 -8.04
C SER A 132 -6.83 -13.42 -6.89
N MET A 133 -5.70 -13.13 -6.23
CA MET A 133 -5.19 -13.96 -5.15
C MET A 133 -6.06 -13.83 -3.89
N ALA A 134 -6.15 -14.90 -3.09
CA ALA A 134 -6.85 -14.85 -1.81
C ALA A 134 -6.33 -13.67 -0.96
N LEU A 135 -7.25 -12.84 -0.47
CA LEU A 135 -6.97 -11.63 0.31
C LEU A 135 -6.38 -11.94 1.71
N ILE A 136 -6.77 -13.09 2.28
CA ILE A 136 -6.45 -13.53 3.64
C ILE A 136 -4.93 -13.68 3.88
N PRO A 137 -4.12 -14.18 2.92
CA PRO A 137 -2.67 -14.10 2.98
C PRO A 137 -2.01 -12.74 3.24
N PHE A 138 -2.69 -11.64 2.88
CA PHE A 138 -2.08 -10.31 2.78
C PHE A 138 -2.57 -9.31 3.85
N THR A 139 -3.61 -9.67 4.59
CA THR A 139 -4.19 -8.89 5.71
C THR A 139 -3.74 -9.44 7.05
#